data_AF-A0A2V5NQ22-F1
#
_entry.id   AF-A0A2V5NQ22-F1
#
_cell.length_a   1.000
_cell.length_b   1.000
_cell.length_c   1.000
_cell.angle_alpha   90.00
_cell.angle_beta   90.00
_cell.angle_gamma   90.00
#
_symmetry.space_group_name_H-M   'P 1'
#
loop_
_entity.id
_entity.type
_entity.pdbx_description
1 polymer ?
#
loop_
_entity_poly.entity_id
_entity_poly.type
_entity_poly.pdbx_seq_one_letter_code
_entity_poly.pdbx_strand_id
1 'polypeptide(L)'
;MACYIDHNAIGEKHAACAKKCIRSGLPVGLKADDGRTYLLIGEHKPLNNELAEYAAKKMTVEGKVTSRDGVNMIENAVLQK
;
A
#
# COMPACT_ATOMS: atom_id res chain seq x y z
N MET A 1 -2.50 4.30 2.67
CA MET A 1 -3.94 4.23 2.33
C MET A 1 -4.80 5.23 3.09
N ALA A 2 -4.37 5.76 4.25
CA ALA A 2 -5.19 6.66 5.07
C ALA A 2 -5.84 7.81 4.26
N CYS A 3 -5.04 8.64 3.58
CA CYS A 3 -5.56 9.76 2.80
C CYS A 3 -6.38 9.35 1.56
N TYR A 4 -6.10 8.17 1.00
CA TYR A 4 -6.88 7.63 -0.11
C TYR A 4 -8.29 7.24 0.36
N ILE A 5 -8.41 6.58 1.51
CA ILE A 5 -9.71 6.17 2.07
C ILE A 5 -10.49 7.39 2.57
N ASP A 6 -9.82 8.32 3.25
CA ASP A 6 -10.46 9.50 3.85
C ASP A 6 -10.97 10.50 2.80
N HIS A 7 -10.16 10.83 1.79
CA HIS A 7 -10.49 11.88 0.82
C HIS A 7 -9.91 11.67 -0.59
N ASN A 8 -9.67 10.40 -0.99
CA ASN A 8 -9.24 10.03 -2.35
C ASN A 8 -7.95 10.72 -2.84
N ALA A 9 -7.01 11.03 -1.94
CA ALA A 9 -5.72 11.58 -2.34
C ALA A 9 -4.88 10.55 -3.11
N ILE A 10 -4.55 10.86 -4.37
CA ILE A 10 -3.77 10.00 -5.27
C ILE A 10 -2.81 10.82 -6.15
N GLY A 11 -1.84 10.14 -6.77
CA GLY A 11 -0.96 10.70 -7.80
C GLY A 11 0.28 11.40 -7.27
N GLU A 12 1.13 11.85 -8.21
CA GLU A 12 2.49 12.36 -7.92
C GLU A 12 2.51 13.56 -6.98
N LYS A 13 1.51 14.46 -7.08
CA LYS A 13 1.38 15.63 -6.19
C LYS A 13 1.28 15.23 -4.71
N HIS A 14 0.84 14.01 -4.42
CA HIS A 14 0.71 13.49 -3.06
C HIS A 14 1.86 12.56 -2.64
N ALA A 15 2.85 12.30 -3.51
CA ALA A 15 3.91 11.31 -3.27
C ALA A 15 4.76 11.63 -2.02
N ALA A 16 5.20 12.88 -1.87
CA ALA A 16 6.05 13.29 -0.74
C ALA A 16 5.32 13.21 0.61
N CYS A 17 4.04 13.62 0.64
CA CYS A 17 3.19 13.53 1.81
C CYS A 17 2.95 12.05 2.20
N ALA A 18 2.56 11.23 1.22
CA ALA A 18 2.37 9.79 1.40
C ALA A 18 3.64 9.10 1.91
N LYS A 19 4.81 9.41 1.34
CA LYS A 19 6.10 8.86 1.77
C LYS A 19 6.39 9.13 3.25
N LYS A 20 6.13 10.36 3.71
CA LYS A 20 6.27 10.73 5.12
C LYS A 20 5.35 9.89 6.01
N CYS A 21 4.07 9.84 5.67
CA CYS A 21 3.06 9.07 6.40
C CYS A 21 3.38 7.57 6.48
N ILE A 22 3.82 6.98 5.36
CA ILE A 22 4.25 5.59 5.30
C ILE A 22 5.41 5.35 6.26
N ARG A 23 6.47 6.18 6.20
CA ARG A 23 7.62 6.07 7.12
C ARG A 23 7.25 6.25 8.60
N SER A 24 6.19 7.00 8.89
CA SER A 24 5.64 7.15 10.24
C SER A 24 4.78 5.98 10.70
N GLY A 25 4.67 4.89 9.93
CA GLY A 25 3.98 3.67 10.35
C GLY A 25 2.51 3.59 9.94
N LEU A 26 1.98 4.56 9.18
CA LEU A 26 0.59 4.45 8.71
C LEU A 26 0.43 3.29 7.71
N PRO A 27 -0.76 2.66 7.65
CA PRO A 27 -1.00 1.52 6.76
C PRO A 27 -0.73 1.85 5.29
N VAL A 28 0.03 0.96 4.64
CA VAL A 28 0.37 1.09 3.22
C VAL A 28 -0.66 0.35 2.39
N GLY A 29 -1.19 1.02 1.36
CA GLY A 29 -2.17 0.39 0.47
C GLY A 29 -1.73 0.43 -0.97
N LEU A 30 -2.15 -0.60 -1.70
CA LEU A 30 -2.03 -0.70 -3.15
C LEU A 30 -3.42 -0.59 -3.77
N LYS A 31 -3.64 0.43 -4.60
CA LYS A 31 -4.80 0.49 -5.49
C LYS A 31 -4.45 -0.29 -6.75
N ALA A 32 -5.05 -1.46 -6.93
CA ALA A 32 -4.77 -2.34 -8.06
C ALA A 32 -5.68 -1.99 -9.26
N ASP A 33 -5.27 -2.45 -10.44
CA ASP A 33 -6.00 -2.23 -11.70
C ASP A 33 -7.36 -2.97 -11.73
N ASP A 34 -7.55 -3.96 -10.86
CA ASP A 34 -8.83 -4.66 -10.66
C ASP A 34 -9.88 -3.81 -9.90
N GLY A 35 -9.55 -2.55 -9.58
CA GLY A 35 -10.41 -1.62 -8.87
C GLY A 35 -10.42 -1.80 -7.35
N ARG A 36 -9.73 -2.81 -6.80
CA ARG A 36 -9.64 -3.04 -5.35
C ARG A 36 -8.44 -2.33 -4.74
N THR A 37 -8.55 -2.08 -3.44
CA THR A 37 -7.46 -1.57 -2.63
C THR A 37 -7.07 -2.61 -1.60
N TYR A 38 -5.77 -2.89 -1.51
CA TYR A 38 -5.21 -3.90 -0.63
C TYR A 38 -4.32 -3.26 0.42
N LEU A 39 -4.44 -3.71 1.68
CA LEU A 39 -3.42 -3.53 2.69
C LEU A 39 -2.20 -4.40 2.34
N LEU A 40 -1.01 -3.83 2.38
CA LEU A 40 0.23 -4.57 2.15
C LEU A 40 0.89 -4.89 3.49
N ILE A 41 1.10 -6.18 3.76
CA ILE A 41 1.85 -6.67 4.91
C ILE A 41 2.90 -7.67 4.41
N GLY A 42 4.10 -7.62 4.99
CA GLY A 42 5.12 -8.65 4.76
C GLY A 42 4.71 -9.98 5.39
N GLU A 43 5.67 -10.83 5.72
CA GLU A 43 5.41 -12.00 6.57
C GLU A 43 5.25 -11.55 8.02
N HIS A 44 4.00 -11.24 8.43
CA HIS A 44 3.67 -10.72 9.76
C HIS A 44 4.56 -9.55 10.23
N LYS A 45 5.06 -8.73 9.29
CA LYS A 45 6.00 -7.63 9.55
C LYS A 45 5.66 -6.39 8.70
N PRO A 46 5.98 -5.18 9.19
CA PRO A 46 5.78 -3.96 8.42
C PRO A 46 6.74 -3.90 7.22
N LEU A 47 6.26 -3.35 6.11
CA LEU A 47 7.04 -3.08 4.89
C LEU A 47 7.22 -1.57 4.62
N ASN A 48 6.87 -0.74 5.61
CA ASN A 48 6.78 0.71 5.45
C ASN A 48 8.04 1.34 4.85
N ASN A 49 9.23 0.99 5.34
CA ASN A 49 10.48 1.59 4.86
C ASN A 49 10.76 1.27 3.39
N GLU A 50 10.51 0.04 2.94
CA GLU A 50 10.67 -0.35 1.54
C GLU A 50 9.59 0.31 0.66
N LEU A 51 8.33 0.24 1.07
CA LEU A 51 7.20 0.76 0.30
C LEU A 51 7.16 2.29 0.23
N ALA A 52 7.81 3.00 1.17
CA ALA A 52 7.92 4.45 1.14
C ALA A 52 8.59 4.97 -0.15
N GLU A 53 9.50 4.20 -0.75
CA GLU A 53 10.17 4.57 -2.00
C GLU A 53 9.26 4.43 -3.24
N TYR A 54 8.13 3.75 -3.08
CA TYR A 54 7.12 3.50 -4.11
C TYR A 54 5.84 4.34 -3.90
N ALA A 55 5.86 5.31 -2.99
CA ALA A 55 4.73 6.20 -2.77
C ALA A 55 4.29 6.87 -4.07
N ALA A 56 3.01 6.69 -4.44
CA ALA A 56 2.39 7.15 -5.67
C ALA A 56 3.04 6.66 -6.98
N LYS A 57 3.82 5.57 -6.94
CA LYS A 57 4.39 4.93 -8.12
C LYS A 57 3.64 3.64 -8.46
N LYS A 58 3.67 3.23 -9.73
CA LYS A 58 3.27 1.88 -10.11
C LYS A 58 4.33 0.88 -9.64
N MET A 59 3.86 -0.25 -9.12
CA MET A 59 4.71 -1.34 -8.64
C MET A 59 3.96 -2.66 -8.79
N THR A 60 4.71 -3.75 -8.89
CA THR A 60 4.17 -5.10 -8.86
C THR A 60 4.53 -5.74 -7.52
N VAL A 61 3.54 -6.35 -6.89
CA VAL A 61 3.68 -7.06 -5.61
C VAL A 61 3.12 -8.46 -5.79
N GLU A 62 3.86 -9.46 -5.31
CA GLU A 62 3.35 -10.82 -5.16
C GLU A 62 3.09 -11.10 -3.68
N GLY A 63 2.10 -11.96 -3.41
CA GLY A 63 1.78 -12.37 -2.05
C GLY A 63 0.46 -13.13 -1.99
N LYS A 64 0.05 -13.51 -0.78
CA LYS A 64 -1.21 -14.18 -0.53
C LYS A 64 -2.34 -13.15 -0.45
N VAL A 65 -3.23 -13.17 -1.43
CA VAL A 65 -4.46 -12.37 -1.39
C VAL A 65 -5.43 -12.98 -0.36
N THR A 66 -5.92 -12.16 0.56
CA THR A 66 -6.96 -12.52 1.51
C THR A 66 -7.96 -11.37 1.65
N SER A 67 -9.22 -11.72 1.94
CA SER A 67 -10.29 -10.74 2.13
C SER A 67 -11.23 -11.21 3.24
N ARG A 68 -11.65 -10.29 4.09
CA ARG A 68 -12.63 -10.53 5.16
C ARG A 68 -13.35 -9.23 5.48
N ASP A 69 -14.68 -9.29 5.62
CA ASP A 69 -15.53 -8.15 6.01
C ASP A 69 -15.29 -6.87 5.18
N GLY A 70 -15.01 -7.02 3.89
CA GLY A 70 -14.75 -5.91 2.96
C GLY A 70 -13.32 -5.35 3.00
N VAL A 71 -12.45 -5.87 3.85
CA VAL A 71 -11.02 -5.52 3.90
C VAL A 71 -10.24 -6.50 3.03
N ASN A 72 -9.49 -5.97 2.06
CA ASN A 72 -8.58 -6.77 1.24
C ASN A 72 -7.14 -6.57 1.70
N MET A 73 -6.36 -7.64 1.70
CA MET A 73 -4.97 -7.64 2.12
C MET A 73 -4.14 -8.55 1.22
N ILE A 74 -2.89 -8.16 0.99
CA ILE A 74 -1.85 -9.01 0.44
C ILE A 74 -0.86 -9.26 1.60
N GLU A 75 -0.89 -10.49 2.11
CA GLU A 75 0.04 -10.98 3.14
C GLU A 75 1.29 -11.57 2.46
N ASN A 76 2.42 -11.63 3.17
CA ASN A 76 3.69 -12.08 2.61
C ASN A 76 4.05 -11.30 1.34
N ALA A 77 3.75 -10.01 1.33
CA ALA A 77 3.97 -9.15 0.17
C ALA A 77 5.48 -9.05 -0.13
N VAL A 78 5.84 -9.33 -1.39
CA VAL A 78 7.19 -9.19 -1.92
C VAL A 78 7.14 -8.28 -3.13
N LEU A 79 8.02 -7.28 -3.15
CA LEU A 79 8.17 -6.36 -4.29
C LEU A 79 8.89 -7.09 -5.42
N GLN A 80 8.29 -7.08 -6.60
CA GLN A 80 8.95 -7.55 -7.81
C GLN A 80 9.83 -6.41 -8.37
N LYS A 81 11.05 -6.76 -8.77
CA LYS A 81 12.02 -5.82 -9.36
C LYS A 81 11.72 -5.56 -10.83
#